data_AF-A0A921IY04-F1
#
_entry.id   AF-A0A921IY04-F1
#
_cell.length_a   1.000
_cell.length_b   1.000
_cell.length_c   1.000
_cell.angle_alpha   90.00
_cell.angle_beta   90.00
_cell.angle_gamma   90.00
#
_symmetry.space_group_name_H-M   'P 1'
#
loop_
_entity.id
_entity.type
_entity.pdbx_description
1 polymer ?
#
loop_
_entity_poly.entity_id
_entity_poly.type
_entity_poly.pdbx_seq_one_letter_code
_entity_poly.pdbx_strand_id
1 'polypeptide(L)'
;MANSSRMTSLQRREQLIRIGRSLFASKGFEAVSVEEIAASAKVSKPIVYEHFGGKEGLYAVVVDREMRALTEALSSALATPSDHPRQIVERTALALLTYIEENAEGFQVLVRDSPSTDPAGSFSSLLGEVSMKVEELLVVSFKQRKLPTKGVPYYAQMLVGMTVFTGQYWADQRKISKEQLAAHIVNLAWHGLSRLEAKPTLRFEGAKAKRNAAQTAALPSPAIITVEPVEDADAAPDLHDEDDAPNSEPTRN
;
A
#
# COMPACT_ATOMS: atom_id res chain seq x y z
N MET A 1 22.91 8.63 47.60
CA MET A 1 22.56 7.55 46.65
C MET A 1 21.39 8.05 45.81
N ALA A 2 21.59 8.21 44.49
CA ALA A 2 20.65 8.91 43.62
C ALA A 2 19.43 8.03 43.28
N ASN A 3 18.26 8.64 43.40
CA ASN A 3 16.93 8.04 43.25
C ASN A 3 16.70 7.68 41.77
N SER A 4 16.72 6.39 41.42
CA SER A 4 16.35 5.92 40.08
C SER A 4 14.85 6.14 39.90
N SER A 5 14.47 7.23 39.25
CA SER A 5 13.07 7.55 38.94
C SER A 5 12.40 6.33 38.28
N ARG A 6 11.38 5.75 38.94
CA ARG A 6 10.58 4.65 38.38
C ARG A 6 9.97 5.15 37.07
N MET A 7 10.26 4.45 35.96
CA MET A 7 9.62 4.74 34.68
C MET A 7 8.10 4.69 34.82
N THR A 8 7.42 5.69 34.25
CA THR A 8 5.96 5.70 34.18
C THR A 8 5.46 4.63 33.22
N SER A 9 4.18 4.26 33.33
CA SER A 9 3.53 3.33 32.39
C SER A 9 3.67 3.79 30.93
N LEU A 10 3.54 5.09 30.67
CA LEU A 10 3.71 5.67 29.33
C LEU A 10 5.16 5.57 28.83
N GLN A 11 6.15 5.86 29.67
CA GLN A 11 7.56 5.69 29.32
C GLN A 11 7.90 4.22 29.03
N ARG A 12 7.30 3.29 29.77
CA ARG A 12 7.46 1.85 29.54
C ARG A 12 6.87 1.44 28.20
N ARG A 13 5.65 1.90 27.90
CA ARG A 13 4.99 1.67 26.61
C ARG A 13 5.86 2.14 25.44
N GLU A 14 6.39 3.36 25.50
CA GLU A 14 7.27 3.91 24.45
C GLU A 14 8.58 3.13 24.29
N GLN A 15 9.16 2.65 25.39
CA GLN A 15 10.34 1.80 25.32
C GLN A 15 10.04 0.47 24.64
N LEU A 16 8.92 -0.17 24.95
CA LEU A 16 8.51 -1.42 24.31
C LEU A 16 8.27 -1.24 22.82
N ILE A 17 7.64 -0.14 22.39
CA ILE A 17 7.46 0.21 20.96
C ILE A 17 8.82 0.32 20.26
N ARG A 18 9.76 1.07 20.84
CA ARG A 18 11.10 1.27 20.27
C ARG A 18 11.87 -0.05 20.12
N ILE A 19 11.83 -0.89 21.15
CA ILE A 19 12.52 -2.18 21.16
C ILE A 19 11.86 -3.15 20.19
N GLY A 20 10.53 -3.22 20.19
CA GLY A 20 9.77 -4.01 19.24
C GLY A 20 10.12 -3.63 17.80
N ARG A 21 10.10 -2.33 17.47
CA ARG A 21 10.48 -1.84 16.14
C ARG A 21 11.86 -2.33 15.70
N SER A 22 12.87 -2.19 16.55
CA SER A 22 14.24 -2.62 16.21
C SER A 22 14.34 -4.15 16.00
N LEU A 23 13.65 -4.93 16.84
CA LEU A 23 13.60 -6.40 16.70
C LEU A 23 12.87 -6.83 15.43
N PHE A 24 11.72 -6.23 15.12
CA PHE A 24 10.96 -6.52 13.92
C PHE A 24 11.71 -6.09 12.65
N ALA A 25 12.35 -4.93 12.66
CA ALA A 25 13.17 -4.45 11.54
C ALA A 25 14.33 -5.39 11.24
N SER A 26 15.00 -5.90 12.26
CA SER A 26 16.17 -6.79 12.10
C SER A 26 15.76 -8.21 11.72
N LYS A 27 14.84 -8.82 12.47
CA LYS A 27 14.53 -10.27 12.36
C LYS A 27 13.25 -10.62 11.61
N GLY A 28 12.34 -9.66 11.49
CA GLY A 28 11.01 -9.89 10.93
C GLY A 28 10.01 -10.35 11.98
N PHE A 29 8.73 -10.23 11.68
CA PHE A 29 7.64 -10.51 12.61
C PHE A 29 7.63 -11.97 13.14
N GLU A 30 7.82 -12.94 12.24
CA GLU A 30 7.74 -14.36 12.59
C GLU A 30 8.85 -14.80 13.56
N ALA A 31 10.06 -14.29 13.36
CA ALA A 31 11.24 -14.68 14.14
C ALA A 31 11.31 -14.04 15.53
N VAL A 32 10.54 -12.97 15.79
CA VAL A 32 10.52 -12.27 17.08
C VAL A 32 9.52 -12.94 18.03
N SER A 33 9.93 -13.15 19.28
CA SER A 33 9.10 -13.70 20.36
C SER A 33 8.83 -12.67 21.47
N VAL A 34 7.76 -12.88 22.23
CA VAL A 34 7.43 -12.02 23.39
C VAL A 34 8.51 -12.12 24.47
N GLU A 35 9.11 -13.30 24.63
CA GLU A 35 10.26 -13.58 25.48
C GLU A 35 11.42 -12.64 25.16
N GLU A 36 11.77 -12.54 23.88
CA GLU A 36 12.88 -11.72 23.41
C GLU A 36 12.60 -10.22 23.58
N ILE A 37 11.38 -9.78 23.29
CA ILE A 37 10.94 -8.40 23.52
C ILE A 37 11.07 -8.04 25.01
N ALA A 38 10.54 -8.90 25.89
CA ALA A 38 10.57 -8.69 27.34
C ALA A 38 12.00 -8.66 27.88
N ALA A 39 12.84 -9.60 27.45
CA ALA A 39 14.25 -9.67 27.82
C ALA A 39 15.01 -8.42 27.37
N SER A 40 14.83 -8.00 26.11
CA SER A 40 15.47 -6.80 25.54
C SER A 40 15.04 -5.52 26.27
N ALA A 41 13.77 -5.46 26.70
CA ALA A 41 13.22 -4.33 27.45
C ALA A 41 13.51 -4.36 28.95
N LYS A 42 14.11 -5.45 29.46
CA LYS A 42 14.34 -5.70 30.89
C LYS A 42 13.03 -5.63 31.70
N VAL A 43 11.99 -6.29 31.18
CA VAL A 43 10.68 -6.44 31.81
C VAL A 43 10.28 -7.92 31.85
N SER A 44 9.27 -8.25 32.65
CA SER A 44 8.67 -9.58 32.62
C SER A 44 7.68 -9.70 31.44
N LYS A 45 7.45 -10.93 30.94
CA LYS A 45 6.51 -11.17 29.84
C LYS A 45 5.09 -10.61 30.09
N PRO A 46 4.51 -10.72 31.30
CA PRO A 46 3.18 -10.17 31.57
C PRO A 46 3.05 -8.68 31.25
N ILE A 47 4.13 -7.89 31.37
CA ILE A 47 4.11 -6.46 31.04
C ILE A 47 3.89 -6.23 29.54
N VAL A 48 4.44 -7.09 28.68
CA VAL A 48 4.21 -6.98 27.22
C VAL A 48 2.75 -7.31 26.89
N TYR A 49 2.21 -8.36 27.50
CA TYR A 49 0.79 -8.73 27.34
C TYR A 49 -0.16 -7.66 27.89
N GLU A 50 0.15 -7.06 29.04
CA GLU A 50 -0.65 -5.98 29.62
C GLU A 50 -0.73 -4.76 28.70
N HIS A 51 0.38 -4.36 28.08
CA HIS A 51 0.42 -3.17 27.23
C HIS A 51 -0.07 -3.39 25.79
N PHE A 52 0.05 -4.61 25.26
CA PHE A 52 -0.14 -4.86 23.81
C PHE A 52 -0.89 -6.14 23.49
N GLY A 53 -1.22 -6.99 24.47
CA GLY A 53 -1.87 -8.28 24.21
C GLY A 53 -0.97 -9.33 23.54
N GLY A 54 0.32 -9.04 23.33
CA GLY A 54 1.26 -9.95 22.66
C GLY A 54 2.21 -9.22 21.69
N LYS A 55 2.91 -9.98 20.87
CA LYS A 55 3.80 -9.42 19.83
C LYS A 55 3.00 -8.84 18.67
N GLU A 56 1.83 -9.40 18.39
CA GLU A 56 0.89 -9.02 17.34
C GLU A 56 0.40 -7.58 17.56
N GLY A 57 -0.08 -7.27 18.76
CA GLY A 57 -0.53 -5.92 19.09
C GLY A 57 0.62 -4.92 19.19
N LEU A 58 1.81 -5.35 19.60
CA LEU A 58 3.00 -4.49 19.56
C LEU A 58 3.40 -4.18 18.12
N TYR A 59 3.38 -5.19 17.24
CA TYR A 59 3.66 -5.04 15.82
C TYR A 59 2.66 -4.09 15.15
N ALA A 60 1.37 -4.29 15.40
CA ALA A 60 0.31 -3.43 14.87
C ALA A 60 0.50 -1.95 15.28
N VAL A 61 0.87 -1.70 16.55
CA VAL A 61 1.16 -0.34 17.03
C VAL A 61 2.39 0.27 16.36
N VAL A 62 3.43 -0.53 16.12
CA VAL A 62 4.62 -0.07 15.37
C VAL A 62 4.22 0.27 13.93
N VAL A 63 3.55 -0.64 13.22
CA VAL A 63 3.12 -0.42 11.84
C VAL A 63 2.22 0.80 11.71
N ASP A 64 1.19 0.95 12.55
CA ASP A 64 0.29 2.10 12.53
C ASP A 64 1.04 3.43 12.71
N ARG A 65 1.99 3.48 13.66
CA ARG A 65 2.80 4.68 13.90
C ARG A 65 3.68 5.04 12.71
N GLU A 66 4.37 4.05 12.16
CA GLU A 66 5.28 4.25 11.02
C GLU A 66 4.50 4.59 9.74
N MET A 67 3.34 3.95 9.54
CA MET A 67 2.43 4.25 8.43
C MET A 67 1.91 5.68 8.50
N ARG A 68 1.43 6.13 9.68
CA ARG A 68 0.98 7.52 9.87
C ARG A 68 2.07 8.53 9.55
N ALA A 69 3.28 8.30 10.06
CA ALA A 69 4.42 9.20 9.82
C ALA A 69 4.78 9.29 8.32
N LEU A 70 4.80 8.15 7.63
CA LEU A 70 5.07 8.12 6.19
C LEU A 70 3.94 8.79 5.39
N THR A 71 2.68 8.46 5.68
CA THR A 71 1.51 9.04 5.01
C THR A 71 1.46 10.55 5.19
N GLU A 72 1.75 11.06 6.38
CA GLU A 72 1.82 12.50 6.65
C GLU A 72 2.92 13.18 5.82
N ALA A 73 4.12 12.58 5.78
CA ALA A 73 5.24 13.11 5.01
C ALA A 73 4.93 13.17 3.49
N LEU A 74 4.35 12.10 2.94
CA LEU A 74 4.01 12.03 1.51
C LEU A 74 2.82 12.93 1.15
N SER A 75 1.78 12.96 1.99
CA SER A 75 0.58 13.79 1.75
C SER A 75 0.94 15.27 1.79
N SER A 76 1.75 15.70 2.76
CA SER A 76 2.27 17.07 2.83
C SER A 76 3.06 17.44 1.57
N ALA A 77 3.89 16.53 1.07
CA ALA A 77 4.66 16.74 -0.16
C ALA A 77 3.79 16.81 -1.43
N LEU A 78 2.63 16.16 -1.45
CA LEU A 78 1.72 16.13 -2.61
C LEU A 78 0.67 17.25 -2.61
N ALA A 79 0.38 17.86 -1.45
CA ALA A 79 -0.78 18.75 -1.27
C ALA A 79 -0.62 20.18 -1.81
N THR A 80 0.53 20.57 -2.38
CA THR A 80 0.74 21.96 -2.82
C THR A 80 0.18 22.20 -4.24
N PRO A 81 -0.95 22.93 -4.40
CA PRO A 81 -1.77 22.88 -5.63
C PRO A 81 -1.24 23.70 -6.81
N SER A 82 -0.11 24.40 -6.65
CA SER A 82 0.39 25.40 -7.62
C SER A 82 1.78 25.07 -8.19
N ASP A 83 2.39 23.98 -7.73
CA ASP A 83 3.76 23.66 -8.10
C ASP A 83 3.83 23.01 -9.48
N HIS A 84 4.92 23.31 -10.19
CA HIS A 84 5.20 22.64 -11.46
C HIS A 84 5.34 21.13 -11.22
N PRO A 85 4.82 20.22 -12.08
CA PRO A 85 4.82 18.77 -11.82
C PRO A 85 6.18 18.20 -11.43
N ARG A 86 7.25 18.73 -12.02
CA ARG A 86 8.64 18.38 -11.65
C ARG A 86 8.96 18.67 -10.17
N GLN A 87 8.55 19.83 -9.65
CA GLN A 87 8.80 20.23 -8.26
C GLN A 87 8.05 19.32 -7.28
N ILE A 88 6.82 18.90 -7.63
CA ILE A 88 6.06 17.93 -6.84
C ILE A 88 6.84 16.62 -6.75
N VAL A 89 7.32 16.09 -7.88
CA VAL A 89 8.12 14.85 -7.90
C VAL A 89 9.42 15.00 -7.10
N GLU A 90 10.14 16.13 -7.25
CA GLU A 90 11.36 16.42 -6.47
C GLU A 90 11.09 16.41 -4.96
N ARG A 91 10.05 17.12 -4.52
CA ARG A 91 9.67 17.20 -3.11
C ARG A 91 9.20 15.86 -2.56
N THR A 92 8.35 15.13 -3.28
CA THR A 92 7.85 13.82 -2.83
C THR A 92 8.98 12.79 -2.75
N ALA A 93 9.90 12.77 -3.71
CA ALA A 93 11.08 11.90 -3.65
C ALA A 93 11.95 12.24 -2.42
N LEU A 94 12.20 13.53 -2.18
CA LEU A 94 12.99 13.97 -1.02
C LEU A 94 12.30 13.68 0.31
N ALA A 95 10.97 13.81 0.38
CA ALA A 95 10.18 13.49 1.57
C ALA A 95 10.28 12.00 1.92
N LEU A 96 10.12 11.11 0.93
CA LEU A 96 10.31 9.67 1.12
C LEU A 96 11.73 9.35 1.59
N LEU A 97 12.75 9.88 0.91
CA LEU A 97 14.14 9.59 1.27
C LEU A 97 14.52 10.16 2.64
N THR A 98 13.96 11.30 3.03
CA THR A 98 14.13 11.86 4.38
C THR A 98 13.50 10.95 5.43
N TYR A 99 12.27 10.45 5.18
CA TYR A 99 11.66 9.48 6.08
C TYR A 99 12.51 8.21 6.21
N ILE A 100 13.03 7.66 5.10
CA ILE A 100 13.91 6.48 5.10
C ILE A 100 15.20 6.75 5.88
N GLU A 101 15.78 7.95 5.75
CA GLU A 101 17.00 8.32 6.45
C GLU A 101 16.81 8.34 7.96
N GLU A 102 15.75 9.02 8.41
CA GLU A 102 15.44 9.28 9.81
C GLU A 102 14.79 8.08 10.53
N ASN A 103 14.07 7.22 9.79
CA ASN A 103 13.25 6.13 10.33
C ASN A 103 13.56 4.79 9.66
N ALA A 104 14.84 4.47 9.41
CA ALA A 104 15.26 3.27 8.68
C ALA A 104 14.67 1.96 9.22
N GLU A 105 14.64 1.78 10.56
CA GLU A 105 14.02 0.60 11.18
C GLU A 105 12.52 0.55 10.92
N GLY A 106 11.83 1.70 11.03
CA GLY A 106 10.39 1.81 10.77
C GLY A 106 10.06 1.48 9.31
N PHE A 107 10.83 2.03 8.38
CA PHE A 107 10.70 1.72 6.97
C PHE A 107 10.94 0.24 6.65
N GLN A 108 11.94 -0.40 7.27
CA GLN A 108 12.18 -1.84 7.13
C GLN A 108 10.99 -2.68 7.66
N VAL A 109 10.35 -2.25 8.74
CA VAL A 109 9.12 -2.89 9.24
C VAL A 109 7.98 -2.77 8.22
N LEU A 110 7.82 -1.60 7.59
CA LEU A 110 6.75 -1.38 6.59
C LEU A 110 6.95 -2.18 5.29
N VAL A 111 8.20 -2.31 4.83
CA VAL A 111 8.54 -2.94 3.55
C VAL A 111 8.58 -4.47 3.63
N ARG A 112 8.85 -5.02 4.81
CA ARG A 112 8.77 -6.47 5.01
C ARG A 112 7.29 -6.86 5.03
N ASP A 113 6.84 -7.53 3.97
CA ASP A 113 5.52 -8.16 3.86
C ASP A 113 5.31 -9.17 5.00
N SER A 114 4.90 -8.66 6.16
CA SER A 114 4.28 -9.44 7.21
C SER A 114 2.79 -9.51 6.92
N PRO A 115 2.10 -10.63 7.18
CA PRO A 115 0.64 -10.72 7.00
C PRO A 115 -0.03 -9.60 7.78
N SER A 116 -0.40 -8.53 7.08
CA SER A 116 -1.19 -7.44 7.62
C SER A 116 -2.60 -7.96 7.80
N THR A 117 -3.13 -7.88 9.02
CA THR A 117 -4.53 -8.21 9.31
C THR A 117 -5.51 -7.24 8.64
N ASP A 118 -5.01 -6.10 8.16
CA ASP A 118 -5.76 -5.09 7.40
C ASP A 118 -5.03 -4.77 6.08
N PRO A 119 -5.50 -5.29 4.93
CA PRO A 119 -4.96 -4.97 3.62
C PRO A 119 -5.07 -3.48 3.26
N ALA A 120 -6.07 -2.77 3.76
CA ALA A 120 -6.32 -1.36 3.42
C ALA A 120 -5.26 -0.42 4.04
N GLY A 121 -4.75 -0.77 5.23
CA GLY A 121 -3.69 -0.02 5.92
C GLY A 121 -2.26 -0.46 5.55
N SER A 122 -2.06 -1.26 4.50
CA SER A 122 -0.75 -1.80 4.14
C SER A 122 0.13 -0.79 3.39
N PHE A 123 1.45 -1.03 3.39
CA PHE A 123 2.41 -0.23 2.62
C PHE A 123 2.09 -0.28 1.11
N SER A 124 1.66 -1.44 0.60
CA SER A 124 1.26 -1.59 -0.81
C SER A 124 0.06 -0.71 -1.19
N SER A 125 -0.92 -0.57 -0.29
CA SER A 125 -2.09 0.29 -0.48
C SER A 125 -1.68 1.76 -0.51
N LEU A 126 -0.80 2.19 0.41
CA LEU A 126 -0.24 3.55 0.38
C LEU A 126 0.51 3.83 -0.93
N LEU A 127 1.31 2.89 -1.43
CA LEU A 127 1.97 3.03 -2.73
C LEU A 127 0.97 3.13 -3.88
N GLY A 128 -0.16 2.42 -3.79
CA GLY A 128 -1.29 2.54 -4.70
C GLY A 128 -1.91 3.93 -4.70
N GLU A 129 -2.19 4.49 -3.52
CA GLU A 129 -2.72 5.86 -3.36
C GLU A 129 -1.76 6.92 -3.93
N VAL A 130 -0.48 6.82 -3.61
CA VAL A 130 0.56 7.71 -4.16
C VAL A 130 0.63 7.57 -5.69
N SER A 131 0.54 6.34 -6.21
CA SER A 131 0.55 6.08 -7.66
C SER A 131 -0.66 6.71 -8.35
N MET A 132 -1.86 6.62 -7.78
CA MET A 132 -3.05 7.29 -8.31
C MET A 132 -2.85 8.81 -8.35
N LYS A 133 -2.26 9.40 -7.31
CA LYS A 133 -1.99 10.84 -7.29
C LYS A 133 -0.97 11.26 -8.36
N VAL A 134 0.08 10.47 -8.53
CA VAL A 134 1.07 10.68 -9.61
C VAL A 134 0.42 10.52 -10.99
N GLU A 135 -0.49 9.56 -11.15
CA GLU A 135 -1.26 9.36 -12.37
C GLU A 135 -2.05 10.61 -12.76
N GLU A 136 -2.78 11.22 -11.82
CA GLU A 136 -3.52 12.46 -12.06
C GLU A 136 -2.61 13.59 -12.60
N LEU A 137 -1.44 13.77 -11.99
CA LEU A 137 -0.46 14.78 -12.41
C LEU A 137 0.11 14.50 -13.81
N LEU A 138 0.38 13.23 -14.11
CA LEU A 138 0.87 12.81 -15.42
C LEU A 138 -0.21 12.95 -16.49
N VAL A 139 -1.48 12.64 -16.21
CA VAL A 139 -2.60 12.81 -17.15
C VAL A 139 -2.70 14.27 -17.60
N VAL A 140 -2.60 15.22 -16.66
CA VAL A 140 -2.59 16.66 -16.98
C VAL A 140 -1.42 17.00 -17.90
N SER A 141 -0.22 16.53 -17.56
CA SER A 141 1.01 16.78 -18.33
C SER A 141 0.95 16.19 -19.75
N PHE A 142 0.40 14.98 -19.90
CA PHE A 142 0.26 14.29 -21.18
C PHE A 142 -0.75 15.00 -22.08
N LYS A 143 -1.90 15.43 -21.52
CA LYS A 143 -2.91 16.20 -22.27
C LYS A 143 -2.32 17.51 -22.82
N GLN A 144 -1.55 18.24 -22.00
CA GLN A 144 -0.86 19.47 -22.43
C GLN A 144 0.11 19.23 -23.60
N ARG A 145 0.77 18.06 -23.63
CA ARG A 145 1.71 17.65 -24.68
C ARG A 145 1.07 16.88 -25.84
N LYS A 146 -0.26 16.71 -25.85
CA LYS A 146 -1.02 15.92 -26.83
C LYS A 146 -0.54 14.47 -26.95
N LEU A 147 -0.14 13.86 -25.82
CA LEU A 147 0.27 12.46 -25.73
C LEU A 147 -0.91 11.55 -25.31
N PRO A 148 -0.93 10.27 -25.71
CA PRO A 148 -1.98 9.33 -25.30
C PRO A 148 -1.96 9.03 -23.79
N THR A 149 -3.11 9.13 -23.12
CA THR A 149 -3.20 8.94 -21.67
C THR A 149 -3.39 7.49 -21.24
N LYS A 150 -3.71 6.57 -22.16
CA LYS A 150 -3.98 5.15 -21.85
C LYS A 150 -2.82 4.44 -21.15
N GLY A 151 -1.58 4.87 -21.39
CA GLY A 151 -0.39 4.30 -20.77
C GLY A 151 0.02 4.95 -19.44
N VAL A 152 -0.63 6.04 -19.02
CA VAL A 152 -0.24 6.84 -17.86
C VAL A 152 -0.21 6.04 -16.55
N PRO A 153 -1.17 5.13 -16.26
CA PRO A 153 -1.10 4.32 -15.03
C PRO A 153 0.21 3.53 -14.89
N TYR A 154 0.73 2.98 -16.00
CA TYR A 154 1.99 2.23 -15.98
C TYR A 154 3.19 3.14 -15.71
N TYR A 155 3.21 4.36 -16.27
CA TYR A 155 4.29 5.32 -15.99
C TYR A 155 4.26 5.79 -14.53
N ALA A 156 3.07 6.01 -13.95
CA ALA A 156 2.95 6.36 -12.54
C ALA A 156 3.52 5.25 -11.63
N GLN A 157 3.13 4.00 -11.89
CA GLN A 157 3.65 2.82 -11.19
C GLN A 157 5.18 2.69 -11.32
N MET A 158 5.73 2.92 -12.53
CA MET A 158 7.19 2.89 -12.75
C MET A 158 7.92 3.96 -11.93
N LEU A 159 7.39 5.19 -11.85
CA LEU A 159 8.00 6.26 -11.06
C LEU A 159 8.00 5.97 -9.58
N VAL A 160 6.85 5.53 -9.04
CA VAL A 160 6.71 5.18 -7.63
C VAL A 160 7.61 4.00 -7.29
N GLY A 161 7.53 2.92 -8.07
CA GLY A 161 8.35 1.73 -7.88
C GLY A 161 9.85 2.02 -7.96
N MET A 162 10.29 2.79 -8.96
CA MET A 162 11.70 3.20 -9.09
C MET A 162 12.16 3.98 -7.84
N THR A 163 11.35 4.91 -7.35
CA THR A 163 11.72 5.74 -6.18
C THR A 163 11.80 4.88 -4.91
N VAL A 164 10.81 4.03 -4.65
CA VAL A 164 10.79 3.16 -3.47
C VAL A 164 11.93 2.14 -3.51
N PHE A 165 12.11 1.45 -4.64
CA PHE A 165 13.10 0.38 -4.75
C PHE A 165 14.53 0.91 -4.69
N THR A 166 14.80 2.05 -5.34
CA THR A 166 16.12 2.70 -5.24
C THR A 166 16.36 3.30 -3.85
N GLY A 167 15.31 3.82 -3.18
CA GLY A 167 15.37 4.26 -1.79
C GLY A 167 15.72 3.12 -0.83
N GLN A 168 15.13 1.93 -1.01
CA GLN A 168 15.48 0.71 -0.26
C GLN A 168 16.95 0.33 -0.46
N TYR A 169 17.40 0.23 -1.70
CA TYR A 169 18.79 -0.08 -2.02
C TYR A 169 19.76 0.95 -1.42
N TRP A 170 19.40 2.22 -1.47
CA TRP A 170 20.20 3.30 -0.88
C TRP A 170 20.25 3.22 0.65
N ALA A 171 19.15 2.84 1.32
CA ALA A 171 19.12 2.71 2.77
C ALA A 171 20.19 1.74 3.29
N ASP A 172 20.49 0.70 2.52
CA ASP A 172 21.49 -0.32 2.87
C ASP A 172 22.94 0.10 2.57
N GLN A 173 23.17 0.98 1.57
CA GLN A 173 24.54 1.31 1.12
C GLN A 173 24.97 2.77 1.29
N ARG A 174 24.06 3.71 1.55
CA ARG A 174 24.24 5.17 1.82
C ARG A 174 25.57 5.80 1.33
N LYS A 175 25.95 5.58 0.06
CA LYS A 175 27.20 6.10 -0.53
C LYS A 175 27.09 7.56 -0.99
N ILE A 176 25.87 8.04 -1.17
CA ILE A 176 25.53 9.39 -1.63
C ILE A 176 24.47 9.98 -0.70
N SER A 177 24.32 11.30 -0.68
CA SER A 177 23.26 11.95 0.10
C SER A 177 21.87 11.68 -0.48
N LYS A 178 20.82 11.84 0.33
CA LYS A 178 19.43 11.72 -0.12
C LYS A 178 19.09 12.73 -1.23
N GLU A 179 19.67 13.93 -1.18
CA GLU A 179 19.49 14.96 -2.21
C GLU A 179 20.13 14.54 -3.54
N GLN A 180 21.32 13.94 -3.49
CA GLN A 180 21.98 13.42 -4.68
C GLN A 180 21.18 12.26 -5.31
N LEU A 181 20.66 11.35 -4.48
CA LEU A 181 19.79 10.28 -4.96
C LEU A 181 18.49 10.81 -5.55
N ALA A 182 17.81 11.74 -4.86
CA ALA A 182 16.60 12.40 -5.36
C ALA A 182 16.86 13.06 -6.72
N ALA A 183 18.00 13.75 -6.87
CA ALA A 183 18.40 14.36 -8.12
C ALA A 183 18.58 13.32 -9.24
N HIS A 184 19.19 12.15 -8.98
CA HIS A 184 19.30 11.08 -9.96
C HIS A 184 17.95 10.50 -10.38
N ILE A 185 17.07 10.22 -9.41
CA ILE A 185 15.71 9.69 -9.65
C ILE A 185 14.92 10.67 -10.52
N VAL A 186 14.87 11.94 -10.12
CA VAL A 186 14.14 12.99 -10.83
C VAL A 186 14.73 13.22 -12.22
N ASN A 187 16.06 13.25 -12.34
CA ASN A 187 16.73 13.44 -13.62
C ASN A 187 16.34 12.34 -14.61
N LEU A 188 16.40 11.07 -14.19
CA LEU A 188 16.00 9.93 -15.03
C LEU A 188 14.52 10.00 -15.39
N ALA A 189 13.64 10.24 -14.41
CA ALA A 189 12.20 10.38 -14.62
C ALA A 189 11.87 11.50 -15.59
N TRP A 190 12.40 12.70 -15.36
CA TRP A 190 12.09 13.89 -16.15
C TRP A 190 12.60 13.77 -17.58
N HIS A 191 13.85 13.36 -17.77
CA HIS A 191 14.43 13.21 -19.10
C HIS A 191 13.79 12.04 -19.86
N GLY A 192 13.47 10.93 -19.19
CA GLY A 192 12.75 9.80 -19.79
C GLY A 192 11.34 10.21 -20.27
N LEU A 193 10.55 10.83 -19.40
CA LEU A 193 9.19 11.30 -19.72
C LEU A 193 9.18 12.43 -20.77
N SER A 194 10.23 13.24 -20.85
CA SER A 194 10.33 14.33 -21.81
C SER A 194 10.46 13.89 -23.26
N ARG A 195 10.89 12.65 -23.52
CA ARG A 195 11.17 12.11 -24.86
C ARG A 195 10.30 10.90 -25.22
N LEU A 196 9.11 10.79 -24.62
CA LEU A 196 8.21 9.68 -24.91
C LEU A 196 7.68 9.71 -26.35
N GLU A 197 7.73 8.55 -26.99
CA GLU A 197 7.03 8.29 -28.24
C GLU A 197 5.53 8.08 -27.94
N ALA A 198 4.63 8.59 -28.80
CA ALA A 198 3.19 8.40 -28.61
C ALA A 198 2.76 6.92 -28.70
N LYS A 199 3.53 6.10 -29.42
CA LYS A 199 3.33 4.65 -29.57
C LYS A 199 4.69 3.95 -29.40
N PRO A 200 5.13 3.67 -28.17
CA PRO A 200 6.41 3.02 -27.94
C PRO A 200 6.40 1.61 -28.56
N THR A 201 7.49 1.23 -29.21
CA THR A 201 7.66 -0.10 -29.82
C THR A 201 8.98 -0.73 -29.42
N LEU A 202 9.01 -2.04 -29.22
CA LEU A 202 10.24 -2.78 -28.98
C LEU A 202 11.00 -2.97 -30.30
N ARG A 203 12.23 -2.44 -30.37
CA ARG A 203 13.05 -2.44 -31.60
C ARG A 203 13.76 -3.79 -31.87
N PHE A 204 13.92 -4.62 -30.83
CA PHE A 204 14.71 -5.86 -30.88
C PHE A 204 13.97 -7.10 -30.35
N GLU A 205 12.66 -7.18 -30.54
CA GLU A 205 11.92 -8.40 -30.21
C GLU A 205 12.37 -9.60 -31.07
N GLY A 206 12.76 -10.69 -30.41
CA GLY A 206 13.07 -11.95 -31.08
C GLY A 206 11.88 -12.50 -31.87
N ALA A 207 12.13 -13.23 -32.95
CA ALA A 207 11.10 -13.71 -33.89
C ALA A 207 9.99 -14.59 -33.26
N LYS A 208 10.20 -15.12 -32.06
CA LYS A 208 9.20 -15.85 -31.27
C LYS A 208 8.22 -14.90 -30.56
N ALA A 209 8.71 -13.79 -30.01
CA ALA A 209 7.87 -12.77 -29.37
C ALA A 209 6.94 -12.08 -30.37
N LYS A 210 7.46 -11.73 -31.56
CA LYS A 210 6.65 -11.16 -32.65
C LYS A 210 5.49 -12.05 -33.10
N ARG A 211 5.74 -13.37 -33.19
CA ARG A 211 4.69 -14.36 -33.56
C ARG A 211 3.61 -14.49 -32.49
N ASN A 212 4.00 -14.51 -31.21
CA ASN A 212 3.05 -14.60 -30.11
C ASN A 212 2.21 -13.32 -29.99
N ALA A 213 2.82 -12.14 -30.10
CA ALA A 213 2.10 -10.87 -30.08
C ALA A 213 1.08 -10.75 -31.22
N ALA A 214 1.42 -11.22 -32.43
CA ALA A 214 0.51 -11.26 -33.57
C ALA A 214 -0.67 -12.23 -33.37
N GLN A 215 -0.44 -13.38 -32.72
CA GLN A 215 -1.52 -14.33 -32.36
C GLN A 215 -2.45 -13.75 -31.29
N THR A 216 -1.92 -13.07 -30.27
CA THR A 216 -2.73 -12.46 -29.22
C THR A 216 -3.56 -11.28 -29.74
N ALA A 217 -3.03 -10.48 -30.66
CA ALA A 217 -3.75 -9.37 -31.28
C ALA A 217 -4.85 -9.81 -32.27
N ALA A 218 -4.80 -11.06 -32.76
CA ALA A 218 -5.77 -11.64 -33.69
C ALA A 218 -6.94 -12.35 -32.99
N LEU A 219 -6.88 -12.54 -31.67
CA LEU A 219 -8.00 -13.08 -30.90
C LEU A 219 -9.09 -12.00 -30.75
N PRO A 220 -10.36 -12.30 -31.10
CA PRO A 220 -11.45 -11.37 -30.83
C PRO A 220 -11.55 -11.13 -29.31
N SER A 221 -11.80 -9.88 -28.90
CA SER A 221 -12.08 -9.56 -27.49
C SER A 221 -13.14 -10.53 -26.96
N PRO A 222 -12.96 -11.11 -25.76
CA PRO A 222 -13.97 -11.99 -25.20
C PRO A 222 -15.28 -11.22 -25.13
N ALA A 223 -16.32 -11.79 -25.76
CA ALA A 223 -17.65 -11.22 -25.72
C ALA A 223 -18.03 -11.04 -24.24
N ILE A 224 -18.40 -9.81 -23.88
CA ILE A 224 -19.05 -9.55 -22.60
C ILE A 224 -20.28 -10.44 -22.59
N ILE A 225 -20.30 -11.45 -21.72
CA ILE A 225 -21.51 -12.24 -21.48
C ILE A 225 -22.48 -11.28 -20.81
N THR A 226 -23.38 -10.71 -21.60
CA THR A 226 -24.56 -10.01 -21.08
C THR A 226 -25.39 -11.07 -20.36
N VAL A 227 -25.34 -11.06 -19.04
CA VAL A 227 -26.25 -11.85 -18.22
C VAL A 227 -27.62 -11.19 -18.41
N GLU A 228 -28.52 -11.84 -19.15
CA GLU A 228 -29.92 -11.42 -19.21
C GLU A 228 -30.52 -11.45 -17.79
N PRO A 229 -31.38 -10.48 -17.44
CA PRO A 229 -32.01 -10.46 -16.14
C PRO A 229 -32.91 -11.69 -16.01
N VAL A 230 -32.76 -12.41 -14.91
CA VAL A 230 -33.65 -13.52 -14.53
C VAL A 230 -35.05 -12.95 -14.36
N GLU A 231 -35.98 -13.30 -15.25
CA GLU A 231 -37.41 -13.06 -15.04
C GLU A 231 -37.85 -13.87 -13.80
N ASP A 232 -38.45 -13.17 -12.84
CA ASP A 232 -39.07 -13.74 -11.64
C ASP A 232 -40.14 -14.77 -12.05
N ALA A 233 -39.80 -16.04 -11.89
CA ALA A 233 -40.77 -17.13 -11.93
C ALA A 233 -41.47 -17.21 -10.58
N ASP A 234 -42.51 -16.40 -10.38
CA ASP A 234 -43.51 -16.63 -9.34
C ASP A 234 -44.86 -16.88 -9.99
N ALA A 235 -45.01 -18.11 -10.50
CA ALA A 235 -46.29 -18.70 -10.84
C ALA A 235 -46.54 -19.85 -9.85
N ALA A 236 -47.28 -19.54 -8.79
CA ALA A 236 -47.81 -20.53 -7.85
C ALA A 236 -48.70 -21.54 -8.61
N PRO A 237 -48.60 -22.84 -8.34
CA PRO A 237 -49.45 -23.83 -8.98
C PRO A 237 -50.84 -23.84 -8.34
N ASP A 238 -51.83 -23.80 -9.23
CA ASP A 238 -53.25 -24.04 -9.03
C ASP A 238 -53.47 -25.45 -8.44
N LEU A 239 -54.18 -25.55 -7.32
CA LEU A 239 -54.67 -26.80 -6.73
C LEU A 239 -56.19 -26.70 -6.55
N HIS A 240 -56.91 -27.08 -7.62
CA HIS A 240 -58.22 -27.74 -7.54
C HIS A 240 -58.02 -29.13 -6.90
N ASP A 241 -58.90 -29.76 -6.11
CA ASP A 241 -60.33 -29.60 -5.83
C ASP A 241 -60.66 -30.47 -4.57
N GLU A 242 -61.92 -30.39 -4.11
CA GLU A 242 -62.67 -31.41 -3.33
C GLU A 242 -62.50 -31.47 -1.79
N ASP A 243 -63.47 -30.84 -1.11
CA ASP A 243 -64.70 -31.50 -0.63
C ASP A 243 -65.08 -31.28 0.84
N ASP A 244 -66.39 -31.07 0.96
CA ASP A 244 -67.30 -31.34 2.08
C ASP A 244 -67.43 -30.38 3.29
N ALA A 245 -68.70 -30.13 3.60
CA ALA A 245 -69.22 -29.07 4.47
C ALA A 245 -69.40 -29.54 5.94
N PRO A 246 -70.33 -28.95 6.73
CA PRO A 246 -70.15 -27.77 7.56
C PRO A 246 -70.27 -28.09 9.07
N ASN A 247 -69.69 -27.30 9.99
CA ASN A 247 -70.32 -27.16 11.30
C ASN A 247 -69.97 -25.90 12.13
N SER A 248 -71.04 -25.22 12.52
CA SER A 248 -71.35 -24.55 13.79
C SER A 248 -70.25 -24.05 14.75
N GLU A 249 -70.43 -22.76 15.05
CA GLU A 249 -70.48 -22.12 16.37
C GLU A 249 -69.26 -21.36 16.93
N PRO A 250 -69.52 -20.17 17.54
CA PRO A 250 -68.52 -19.28 18.08
C PRO A 250 -68.39 -19.44 19.60
N THR A 251 -67.20 -19.22 20.16
CA THR A 251 -67.09 -18.74 21.55
C THR A 251 -65.88 -17.83 21.73
N ARG A 252 -66.19 -16.56 22.03
CA ARG A 252 -65.36 -15.67 22.84
C ARG A 252 -65.57 -16.07 24.31
N ASN A 253 -64.51 -16.44 25.00
CA ASN A 253 -63.98 -15.78 26.20
C ASN A 253 -62.77 -16.52 26.74
#